data_AF-A0A7J0FKB1-F1
#
_entry.id   AF-A0A7J0FKB1-F1
#
_cell.length_a   1.000
_cell.length_b   1.000
_cell.length_c   1.000
_cell.angle_alpha   90.00
_cell.angle_beta   90.00
_cell.angle_gamma   90.00
#
_symmetry.space_group_name_H-M   'P 1'
#
loop_
_entity.id
_entity.type
_entity.pdbx_description
1 polymer ?
#
loop_
_entity_poly.entity_id
_entity_poly.type
_entity_poly.pdbx_seq_one_letter_code
_entity_poly.pdbx_strand_id
1 'polypeptide(L)'
;MAFQDFDLISERRQNEKKQKLKKKIIIGSVSTFILLLIIAGAVCAVIYNNRQSNNAKSSPPAKPEKQISQSQKAIKMICAPTDYKQTCESSLSKVLGGSNSSQPKDLLKAAISVAAVELNMAINQTSTFKFETPEQKGAFEDCMVLLQDATEELNSSVSHVDVQTLGKLFSTTPELNNWLSAVMSYQQTCIDGFPEGELKSALQKELKNTKELTSNALAIISQVTSVFSNFVQAPSANRHLLSTDKDGLPSWMTHEDRRMLKGKSQKTHPQSMPPKYAGRYIIYVKEGVYEEYVTVTKKMVNVTMYGDGSQKTIVTGNKNNVDGVRTFQTATFGMFTNKHEELSSTF
;
A
#
# COMPACT_ATOMS: atom_id res chain seq x y z
N MET A 1 -1.72 -3.36 35.51
CA MET A 1 -0.32 -3.32 35.04
C MET A 1 -0.13 -2.17 34.03
N ALA A 2 -0.33 -0.90 34.43
CA ALA A 2 -0.44 0.24 33.51
C ALA A 2 0.70 1.27 33.62
N PHE A 3 1.78 0.95 34.36
CA PHE A 3 2.90 1.87 34.60
C PHE A 3 4.14 1.60 33.72
N GLN A 4 4.18 0.49 32.95
CA GLN A 4 5.34 0.14 32.11
C GLN A 4 5.42 0.94 30.80
N ASP A 5 4.32 1.51 30.32
CA ASP A 5 4.30 2.22 29.03
C ASP A 5 4.96 3.62 29.09
N PHE A 6 5.00 4.26 30.26
CA PHE A 6 5.63 5.58 30.39
C PHE A 6 7.17 5.51 30.36
N ASP A 7 7.75 4.44 30.89
CA ASP A 7 9.21 4.25 30.88
C ASP A 7 9.74 4.06 29.45
N LEU A 8 9.04 3.27 28.62
CA LEU A 8 9.38 3.05 27.21
C LEU A 8 9.37 4.35 26.38
N ILE A 9 8.46 5.29 26.69
CA ILE A 9 8.37 6.57 25.99
C ILE A 9 9.54 7.50 26.38
N SER A 10 9.95 7.47 27.65
CA SER A 10 11.07 8.28 28.15
C SER A 10 12.41 7.81 27.55
N GLU A 11 12.59 6.50 27.41
CA GLU A 11 13.80 5.88 26.90
C GLU A 11 13.96 6.11 25.38
N ARG A 12 12.86 6.06 24.62
CA ARG A 12 12.84 6.45 23.19
C ARG A 12 13.28 7.90 22.98
N ARG A 13 12.80 8.84 23.79
CA ARG A 13 13.22 10.27 23.68
C ARG A 13 14.71 10.47 23.97
N GLN A 14 15.28 9.74 24.92
CA GLN A 14 16.72 9.83 25.19
C GLN A 14 17.55 9.25 24.04
N ASN A 15 17.11 8.12 23.46
CA ASN A 15 17.78 7.51 22.31
C ASN A 15 17.68 8.38 21.05
N GLU A 16 16.56 9.05 20.81
CA GLU A 16 16.44 10.04 19.73
C GLU A 16 17.36 11.25 19.92
N LYS A 17 17.49 11.77 21.15
CA LYS A 17 18.44 12.86 21.44
C LYS A 17 19.88 12.42 21.19
N LYS A 18 20.26 11.22 21.64
CA LYS A 18 21.59 10.63 21.39
C LYS A 18 21.84 10.42 19.89
N GLN A 19 20.85 9.93 19.13
CA GLN A 19 20.96 9.77 17.68
C GLN A 19 21.07 11.12 16.94
N LYS A 20 20.32 12.14 17.35
CA LYS A 20 20.43 13.50 16.78
C LYS A 20 21.81 14.10 17.02
N LEU A 21 22.37 13.89 18.21
CA LEU A 21 23.73 14.33 18.54
C LEU A 21 24.80 13.58 17.72
N LYS A 22 24.67 12.25 17.60
CA LYS A 22 25.55 11.43 16.75
C LYS A 22 25.47 11.84 15.27
N LYS A 23 24.28 12.10 14.73
CA LYS A 23 24.10 12.58 13.35
C LYS A 23 24.77 13.93 13.12
N LYS A 24 24.67 14.87 14.07
CA LYS A 24 25.35 16.18 13.98
C LYS A 24 26.88 16.04 13.98
N ILE A 25 27.43 15.15 14.79
CA ILE A 25 28.88 14.87 14.82
C ILE A 25 29.34 14.24 13.50
N ILE A 26 28.60 13.26 12.97
CA ILE A 26 28.93 12.60 11.70
C ILE A 26 28.88 13.58 10.52
N ILE A 27 27.88 14.46 10.46
CA ILE A 27 27.79 15.49 9.41
C ILE A 27 28.98 16.46 9.49
N GLY A 28 29.37 16.85 10.72
CA GLY A 28 30.55 17.67 10.95
C GLY A 28 31.84 17.02 10.43
N SER A 29 32.06 15.74 10.76
CA SER A 29 33.27 15.01 10.33
C SER A 29 33.32 14.71 8.83
N VAL A 30 32.16 14.44 8.21
CA VAL A 30 32.09 14.17 6.77
C VAL A 30 32.31 15.44 5.96
N SER A 31 31.80 16.58 6.44
CA SER A 31 32.00 17.88 5.76
C SER A 31 33.47 18.31 5.74
N THR A 32 34.23 18.07 6.81
CA THR A 32 35.68 18.33 6.84
C THR A 32 36.45 17.37 5.94
N PHE A 33 36.05 16.10 5.88
CA PHE A 33 36.69 15.12 4.99
C PHE A 33 36.48 15.45 3.51
N ILE A 34 35.28 15.89 3.13
CA ILE A 34 34.96 16.28 1.75
C ILE A 34 35.78 17.52 1.32
N LEU A 35 35.95 18.51 2.20
CA LEU A 35 36.78 19.69 1.90
C LEU A 35 38.24 19.31 1.66
N LEU A 36 38.79 18.37 2.43
CA LEU A 36 40.15 17.86 2.21
C LEU A 36 40.31 17.10 0.89
N LEU A 37 39.29 16.33 0.47
CA LEU A 37 39.31 15.63 -0.82
C LEU A 37 39.24 16.59 -2.02
N ILE A 38 38.47 17.68 -1.92
CA ILE A 38 38.40 18.70 -2.97
C ILE A 38 39.75 19.41 -3.13
N ILE A 39 40.42 19.75 -2.02
CA ILE A 39 41.75 20.37 -2.05
C ILE A 39 42.79 19.41 -2.64
N ALA A 40 42.77 18.13 -2.23
CA ALA A 40 43.66 17.11 -2.81
C ALA A 40 43.41 16.90 -4.32
N GLY A 41 42.13 16.90 -4.74
CA GLY A 41 41.75 16.83 -6.15
C GLY A 41 42.26 18.01 -6.98
N ALA A 42 42.19 19.23 -6.46
CA ALA A 42 42.70 20.42 -7.13
C ALA A 42 44.23 20.38 -7.27
N VAL A 43 44.96 19.95 -6.24
CA VAL A 43 46.43 19.79 -6.29
C VAL A 43 46.83 18.71 -7.30
N CYS A 44 46.13 17.56 -7.31
CA CYS A 44 46.36 16.50 -8.29
C CYS A 44 46.08 16.95 -9.72
N ALA A 45 45.00 17.73 -9.96
CA ALA A 45 44.67 18.25 -11.28
C ALA A 45 45.75 19.22 -11.82
N VAL A 46 46.29 20.09 -10.97
CA VAL A 46 47.38 21.01 -11.34
C VAL A 46 48.67 20.25 -11.67
N ILE A 47 49.01 19.22 -10.90
CA ILE A 47 50.18 18.36 -11.16
C ILE A 47 49.99 17.56 -12.46
N TYR A 48 48.77 17.07 -12.74
CA TYR A 48 48.47 16.30 -13.94
C TYR A 48 48.50 17.17 -15.20
N ASN A 49 47.92 18.37 -15.15
CA ASN A 49 47.96 19.32 -16.28
C ASN A 49 49.39 19.74 -16.61
N ASN A 50 50.26 19.89 -15.59
CA ASN A 50 51.67 20.23 -15.81
C ASN A 50 52.50 19.05 -16.36
N ARG A 51 52.04 17.79 -16.16
CA ARG A 51 52.60 16.60 -16.82
C ARG A 51 52.08 16.37 -18.24
N GLN A 52 50.90 16.91 -18.57
CA GLN A 52 50.26 16.79 -19.88
C GLN A 52 50.69 17.87 -20.88
N SER A 53 51.89 18.46 -20.72
CA SER A 53 52.53 19.26 -21.76
C SER A 53 53.56 18.46 -22.58
N ASN A 54 53.83 17.19 -22.26
CA ASN A 54 54.95 16.46 -22.87
C ASN A 54 54.70 15.01 -23.32
N ASN A 55 53.46 14.54 -23.52
CA ASN A 55 53.24 13.26 -24.21
C ASN A 55 51.85 13.17 -24.84
N ALA A 56 51.73 13.53 -26.11
CA ALA A 56 50.66 13.07 -26.97
C ALA A 56 50.99 11.65 -27.45
N LYS A 57 50.25 10.63 -26.99
CA LYS A 57 50.17 9.32 -27.65
C LYS A 57 48.87 8.57 -27.29
N SER A 58 48.12 8.32 -28.36
CA SER A 58 47.03 7.35 -28.61
C SER A 58 46.70 6.32 -27.51
N SER A 59 45.41 6.24 -27.17
CA SER A 59 44.79 5.10 -26.43
C SER A 59 43.85 4.29 -27.35
N PRO A 60 43.65 2.97 -27.11
CA PRO A 60 42.92 2.05 -28.00
C PRO A 60 41.39 2.08 -27.79
N PRO A 61 40.57 1.53 -28.71
CA PRO A 61 39.11 1.72 -28.69
C PRO A 61 38.44 0.88 -27.60
N ALA A 62 37.52 1.51 -26.86
CA ALA A 62 36.62 0.88 -25.91
C ALA A 62 35.60 -0.03 -26.61
N LYS A 63 35.28 -1.15 -25.96
CA LYS A 63 34.24 -2.12 -26.36
C LYS A 63 32.86 -1.43 -26.44
N PRO A 64 31.95 -1.86 -27.34
CA PRO A 64 30.67 -1.20 -27.52
C PRO A 64 29.72 -1.47 -26.34
N GLU A 65 29.32 -0.42 -25.63
CA GLU A 65 28.13 -0.44 -24.78
C GLU A 65 26.91 -0.76 -25.65
N LYS A 66 26.12 -1.76 -25.25
CA LYS A 66 24.78 -1.97 -25.82
C LYS A 66 23.97 -0.70 -25.60
N GLN A 67 23.49 -0.08 -26.67
CA GLN A 67 22.54 1.03 -26.61
C GLN A 67 21.28 0.58 -25.85
N ILE A 68 21.20 0.94 -24.57
CA ILE A 68 20.00 0.75 -23.74
C ILE A 68 18.94 1.73 -24.26
N SER A 69 17.76 1.20 -24.65
CA SER A 69 16.66 2.03 -25.15
C SER A 69 16.22 3.06 -24.09
N GLN A 70 15.65 4.19 -24.51
CA GLN A 70 15.16 5.23 -23.60
C GLN A 70 14.14 4.66 -22.58
N SER A 71 13.31 3.70 -23.01
CA SER A 71 12.38 2.96 -22.16
C SER A 71 13.07 2.13 -21.08
N GLN A 72 14.18 1.46 -21.38
CA GLN A 72 14.94 0.69 -20.39
C GLN A 72 15.60 1.56 -19.31
N LYS A 73 16.02 2.80 -19.65
CA LYS A 73 16.50 3.76 -18.66
C LYS A 73 15.38 4.23 -17.72
N ALA A 74 14.19 4.48 -18.27
CA ALA A 74 13.02 4.85 -17.47
C ALA A 74 12.59 3.72 -16.52
N ILE A 75 12.58 2.47 -16.99
CA ILE A 75 12.27 1.28 -16.18
C ILE A 75 13.25 1.16 -15.00
N LYS A 76 14.56 1.26 -15.25
CA LYS A 76 15.57 1.20 -14.17
C LYS A 76 15.38 2.30 -13.12
N MET A 77 15.02 3.51 -13.55
CA MET A 77 14.78 4.63 -12.64
C MET A 77 13.54 4.40 -11.76
N ILE A 78 12.47 3.85 -12.34
CA ILE A 78 11.21 3.57 -11.63
C ILE A 78 11.32 2.33 -10.72
N CYS A 79 12.11 1.33 -11.11
CA CYS A 79 12.37 0.15 -10.28
C CYS A 79 13.45 0.35 -9.21
N ALA A 80 14.21 1.46 -9.24
CA ALA A 80 15.22 1.75 -8.24
C ALA A 80 14.72 1.81 -6.77
N PRO A 81 13.57 2.43 -6.45
CA PRO A 81 13.02 2.49 -5.09
C PRO A 81 12.29 1.23 -4.65
N THR A 82 12.14 0.21 -5.50
CA THR A 82 11.33 -0.97 -5.18
C THR A 82 12.16 -2.04 -4.46
N ASP A 83 11.50 -2.82 -3.60
CA ASP A 83 12.14 -3.93 -2.88
C ASP A 83 12.49 -5.09 -3.82
N TYR A 84 11.66 -5.34 -4.85
CA TYR A 84 11.82 -6.44 -5.81
C TYR A 84 12.23 -5.93 -7.19
N LYS A 85 13.47 -5.45 -7.29
CA LYS A 85 14.01 -4.80 -8.51
C LYS A 85 14.00 -5.71 -9.74
N GLN A 86 14.41 -6.97 -9.59
CA GLN A 86 14.48 -7.91 -10.72
C GLN A 86 13.09 -8.24 -11.28
N THR A 87 12.12 -8.49 -10.39
CA THR A 87 10.72 -8.73 -10.75
C THR A 87 10.11 -7.49 -11.40
N CYS A 88 10.43 -6.29 -10.90
CA CYS A 88 10.01 -5.02 -11.50
C CYS A 88 10.52 -4.84 -12.93
N GLU A 89 11.83 -4.98 -13.15
CA GLU A 89 12.46 -4.76 -14.46
C GLU A 89 12.00 -5.80 -15.49
N SER A 90 11.94 -7.08 -15.10
CA SER A 90 11.52 -8.17 -16.00
C SER A 90 10.04 -8.05 -16.40
N SER A 91 9.16 -7.69 -15.48
CA SER A 91 7.74 -7.52 -15.75
C SER A 91 7.42 -6.28 -16.58
N LEU A 92 8.04 -5.14 -16.26
CA LEU A 92 7.83 -3.91 -17.03
C LEU A 92 8.46 -3.98 -18.42
N SER A 93 9.60 -4.66 -18.59
CA SER A 93 10.21 -4.83 -19.91
C SER A 93 9.39 -5.72 -20.85
N LYS A 94 8.66 -6.71 -20.33
CA LYS A 94 7.71 -7.52 -21.13
C LYS A 94 6.57 -6.68 -21.71
N VAL A 95 6.04 -5.74 -20.94
CA VAL A 95 4.90 -4.90 -21.36
C VAL A 95 5.34 -3.68 -22.18
N LEU A 96 6.41 -3.02 -21.76
CA LEU A 96 6.87 -1.78 -22.40
C LEU A 96 7.90 -2.00 -23.52
N GLY A 97 8.34 -3.24 -23.74
CA GLY A 97 9.29 -3.60 -24.80
C GLY A 97 8.79 -3.30 -26.23
N GLY A 98 7.47 -3.11 -26.41
CA GLY A 98 6.85 -2.75 -27.69
C GLY A 98 6.34 -1.30 -27.79
N SER A 99 6.43 -0.49 -26.73
CA SER A 99 5.83 0.85 -26.67
C SER A 99 6.86 1.94 -26.37
N ASN A 100 6.83 3.05 -27.12
CA ASN A 100 7.68 4.22 -26.89
C ASN A 100 7.21 5.12 -25.72
N SER A 101 6.31 4.64 -24.85
CA SER A 101 5.83 5.50 -23.77
C SER A 101 6.87 5.63 -22.66
N SER A 102 7.30 6.87 -22.44
CA SER A 102 8.22 7.28 -21.37
C SER A 102 7.50 8.07 -20.27
N GLN A 103 6.16 8.17 -20.32
CA GLN A 103 5.42 9.00 -19.37
C GLN A 103 5.19 8.25 -18.06
N PRO A 104 5.46 8.87 -16.88
CA PRO A 104 5.31 8.21 -15.58
C PRO A 104 3.94 7.59 -15.33
N LYS A 105 2.87 8.19 -15.87
CA LYS A 105 1.49 7.65 -15.78
C LYS A 105 1.33 6.32 -16.51
N ASP A 106 1.97 6.16 -17.66
CA ASP A 106 1.84 4.95 -18.47
C ASP A 106 2.69 3.83 -17.85
N LEU A 107 3.84 4.17 -17.27
CA LEU A 107 4.65 3.22 -16.49
C LEU A 107 3.92 2.78 -15.22
N LEU A 108 3.23 3.70 -14.53
CA LEU A 108 2.43 3.36 -13.36
C LEU A 108 1.23 2.47 -13.74
N LYS A 109 0.50 2.82 -14.80
CA LYS A 109 -0.62 2.03 -15.31
C LYS A 109 -0.15 0.63 -15.72
N ALA A 110 1.00 0.53 -16.38
CA ALA A 110 1.61 -0.74 -16.75
C ALA A 110 2.01 -1.57 -15.53
N ALA A 111 2.60 -0.96 -14.49
CA ALA A 111 2.98 -1.67 -13.27
C ALA A 111 1.77 -2.33 -12.58
N ILE A 112 0.66 -1.59 -12.45
CA ILE A 112 -0.58 -2.10 -11.85
C ILE A 112 -1.23 -3.14 -12.77
N SER A 113 -1.25 -2.91 -14.09
CA SER A 113 -1.85 -3.87 -15.02
C SER A 113 -1.12 -5.20 -15.04
N VAL A 114 0.22 -5.19 -14.90
CA VAL A 114 0.99 -6.44 -14.81
C VAL A 114 0.63 -7.22 -13.54
N ALA A 115 0.47 -6.53 -12.41
CA ALA A 115 -0.01 -7.17 -11.19
C ALA A 115 -1.41 -7.81 -11.38
N ALA A 116 -2.32 -7.14 -12.10
CA ALA A 116 -3.66 -7.68 -12.39
C ALA A 116 -3.61 -8.92 -13.29
N VAL A 117 -2.77 -8.92 -14.32
CA VAL A 117 -2.62 -10.06 -15.25
C VAL A 117 -2.01 -11.26 -14.53
N GLU A 118 -0.94 -11.06 -13.75
CA GLU A 118 -0.30 -12.10 -12.96
C GLU A 118 -1.22 -12.67 -11.88
N LEU A 119 -2.06 -11.82 -11.25
CA LEU A 119 -3.09 -12.29 -10.32
C LEU A 119 -4.09 -13.22 -10.99
N ASN A 120 -4.61 -12.86 -12.17
CA ASN A 120 -5.54 -13.69 -12.91
C ASN A 120 -4.92 -15.02 -13.36
N MET A 121 -3.64 -15.02 -13.73
CA MET A 121 -2.91 -16.25 -14.04
C MET A 121 -2.79 -17.15 -12.80
N ALA A 122 -2.43 -16.57 -11.64
CA ALA A 122 -2.37 -17.31 -10.38
C ALA A 122 -3.75 -17.88 -9.98
N ILE A 123 -4.84 -17.11 -10.14
CA ILE A 123 -6.21 -17.61 -9.89
C ILE A 123 -6.51 -18.83 -10.76
N ASN A 124 -6.22 -18.76 -12.07
CA ASN A 124 -6.44 -19.88 -12.98
C ASN A 124 -5.60 -21.11 -12.60
N GLN A 125 -4.34 -20.92 -12.19
CA GLN A 125 -3.48 -22.02 -11.74
C GLN A 125 -4.00 -22.65 -10.44
N THR A 126 -4.41 -21.85 -9.46
CA THR A 126 -4.93 -22.33 -8.17
C THR A 126 -6.23 -23.11 -8.31
N SER A 127 -7.02 -22.87 -9.37
CA SER A 127 -8.24 -23.64 -9.68
C SER A 127 -7.96 -25.12 -10.01
N THR A 128 -6.72 -25.47 -10.34
CA THR A 128 -6.31 -26.85 -10.62
C THR A 128 -5.95 -27.64 -9.36
N PHE A 129 -5.93 -26.99 -8.20
CA PHE A 129 -5.56 -27.64 -6.96
C PHE A 129 -6.61 -28.66 -6.54
N LYS A 130 -6.12 -29.80 -6.01
CA LYS A 130 -6.96 -30.84 -5.44
C LYS A 130 -7.04 -30.63 -3.93
N PHE A 131 -8.25 -30.71 -3.40
CA PHE A 131 -8.51 -30.56 -1.96
C PHE A 131 -8.78 -31.93 -1.38
N GLU A 132 -8.06 -32.28 -0.32
CA GLU A 132 -8.18 -33.55 0.38
C GLU A 132 -9.18 -33.45 1.53
N THR A 133 -9.27 -32.28 2.18
CA THR A 133 -10.15 -32.06 3.33
C THR A 133 -11.28 -31.05 3.02
N PRO A 134 -12.45 -31.16 3.70
CA PRO A 134 -13.51 -30.17 3.58
C PRO A 134 -13.05 -28.77 4.04
N GLU A 135 -12.13 -28.71 4.99
CA GLU A 135 -11.51 -27.46 5.49
C GLU A 135 -10.70 -26.76 4.39
N GLN A 136 -9.88 -27.50 3.64
CA GLN A 136 -9.12 -26.96 2.50
C GLN A 136 -10.06 -26.44 1.40
N LYS A 137 -11.17 -27.14 1.14
CA LYS A 137 -12.17 -26.70 0.18
C LYS A 137 -12.84 -25.39 0.63
N GLY A 138 -13.25 -25.31 1.89
CA GLY A 138 -13.85 -24.09 2.46
C GLY A 138 -12.88 -22.89 2.47
N ALA A 139 -11.60 -23.12 2.78
CA ALA A 139 -10.54 -22.12 2.70
C ALA A 139 -10.29 -21.65 1.26
N PHE A 140 -10.38 -22.56 0.28
CA PHE A 140 -10.25 -22.21 -1.13
C PHE A 140 -11.41 -21.37 -1.64
N GLU A 141 -12.65 -21.68 -1.25
CA GLU A 141 -13.82 -20.87 -1.59
C GLU A 141 -13.68 -19.43 -1.06
N ASP A 142 -13.24 -19.27 0.20
CA ASP A 142 -12.96 -17.96 0.79
C ASP A 142 -11.81 -17.24 0.07
N CYS A 143 -10.72 -17.96 -0.22
CA CYS A 143 -9.60 -17.41 -0.98
C CYS A 143 -10.01 -16.92 -2.37
N MET A 144 -10.86 -17.67 -3.09
CA MET A 144 -11.32 -17.25 -4.41
C MET A 144 -12.11 -15.95 -4.37
N VAL A 145 -12.92 -15.72 -3.33
CA VAL A 145 -13.58 -14.42 -3.14
C VAL A 145 -12.56 -13.31 -2.90
N LEU A 146 -11.59 -13.54 -2.02
CA LEU A 146 -10.53 -12.56 -1.73
C LEU A 146 -9.68 -12.21 -2.96
N LEU A 147 -9.33 -13.19 -3.78
CA LEU A 147 -8.56 -12.96 -5.00
C LEU A 147 -9.40 -12.27 -6.10
N GLN A 148 -10.71 -12.54 -6.17
CA GLN A 148 -11.62 -11.80 -7.04
C GLN A 148 -11.73 -10.33 -6.60
N ASP A 149 -11.88 -10.08 -5.29
CA ASP A 149 -11.86 -8.73 -4.73
C ASP A 149 -10.55 -8.01 -5.04
N ALA A 150 -9.41 -8.69 -4.90
CA ALA A 150 -8.11 -8.15 -5.28
C ALA A 150 -8.03 -7.77 -6.77
N THR A 151 -8.59 -8.59 -7.67
CA THR A 151 -8.64 -8.28 -9.11
C THR A 151 -9.50 -7.04 -9.39
N GLU A 152 -10.64 -6.90 -8.71
CA GLU A 152 -11.49 -5.70 -8.84
C GLU A 152 -10.79 -4.43 -8.36
N GLU A 153 -10.07 -4.48 -7.23
CA GLU A 153 -9.30 -3.35 -6.71
C GLU A 153 -8.13 -2.96 -7.63
N LEU A 154 -7.45 -3.94 -8.24
CA LEU A 154 -6.41 -3.69 -9.23
C LEU A 154 -6.98 -3.04 -10.50
N ASN A 155 -8.10 -3.53 -11.01
CA ASN A 155 -8.75 -2.93 -12.18
C ASN A 155 -9.25 -1.51 -11.89
N SER A 156 -9.82 -1.29 -10.71
CA SER A 156 -10.21 0.04 -10.23
C SER A 156 -9.01 0.97 -10.17
N SER A 157 -7.88 0.49 -9.65
CA SER A 157 -6.62 1.22 -9.63
C SER A 157 -6.14 1.61 -11.03
N VAL A 158 -6.17 0.68 -12.00
CA VAL A 158 -5.78 0.95 -13.41
C VAL A 158 -6.66 2.04 -14.03
N SER A 159 -7.97 2.00 -13.80
CA SER A 159 -8.90 3.00 -14.36
C SER A 159 -8.70 4.41 -13.77
N HIS A 160 -8.31 4.50 -12.49
CA HIS A 160 -8.07 5.76 -11.79
C HIS A 160 -6.68 6.37 -12.05
N VAL A 161 -5.77 5.65 -12.71
CA VAL A 161 -4.48 6.21 -13.16
C VAL A 161 -4.63 7.02 -14.47
N ASP A 162 -5.76 6.93 -15.16
CA ASP A 162 -5.99 7.58 -16.46
C ASP A 162 -6.27 9.10 -16.39
N VAL A 163 -6.03 9.72 -15.24
CA VAL A 163 -6.38 11.12 -15.08
C VAL A 163 -5.37 11.99 -15.84
N GLN A 164 -5.88 12.74 -16.81
CA GLN A 164 -5.19 13.58 -17.79
C GLN A 164 -4.16 14.59 -17.24
N THR A 165 -3.93 14.65 -15.93
CA THR A 165 -3.02 15.58 -15.27
C THR A 165 -2.37 14.95 -14.04
N LEU A 166 -1.03 14.99 -13.95
CA LEU A 166 -0.24 14.53 -12.81
C LEU A 166 -0.67 15.18 -11.46
N GLY A 167 -1.26 16.38 -11.50
CA GLY A 167 -1.83 17.01 -10.30
C GLY A 167 -3.01 16.24 -9.69
N LYS A 168 -3.85 15.59 -10.51
CA LYS A 168 -4.95 14.74 -10.02
C LYS A 168 -4.46 13.36 -9.55
N LEU A 169 -3.29 12.92 -10.01
CA LEU A 169 -2.65 11.70 -9.50
C LEU A 169 -2.26 11.83 -8.02
N PHE A 170 -1.91 13.04 -7.56
CA PHE A 170 -1.61 13.29 -6.14
C PHE A 170 -2.87 13.13 -5.27
N SER A 171 -4.01 13.66 -5.73
CA SER A 171 -5.28 13.50 -5.00
C SER A 171 -5.79 12.06 -4.98
N THR A 172 -5.48 11.25 -6.01
CA THR A 172 -5.87 9.84 -6.07
C THR A 172 -4.83 8.89 -5.46
N THR A 173 -3.62 9.38 -5.14
CA THR A 173 -2.57 8.57 -4.49
C THR A 173 -3.05 7.87 -3.19
N PRO A 174 -3.79 8.53 -2.28
CA PRO A 174 -4.33 7.86 -1.10
C PRO A 174 -5.26 6.69 -1.44
N GLU A 175 -6.10 6.84 -2.46
CA GLU A 175 -7.03 5.80 -2.93
C GLU A 175 -6.27 4.64 -3.57
N LEU A 176 -5.30 4.92 -4.44
CA LEU A 176 -4.42 3.91 -5.04
C LEU A 176 -3.63 3.13 -3.96
N ASN A 177 -3.09 3.83 -2.96
CA ASN A 177 -2.40 3.19 -1.84
C ASN A 177 -3.35 2.30 -1.04
N ASN A 178 -4.59 2.75 -0.81
CA ASN A 178 -5.61 1.97 -0.12
C ASN A 178 -5.94 0.68 -0.89
N TRP A 179 -6.24 0.78 -2.18
CA TRP A 179 -6.57 -0.37 -3.02
C TRP A 179 -5.42 -1.37 -3.13
N LEU A 180 -4.20 -0.92 -3.40
CA LEU A 180 -3.06 -1.83 -3.50
C LEU A 180 -2.67 -2.45 -2.16
N SER A 181 -2.84 -1.73 -1.05
CA SER A 181 -2.65 -2.31 0.30
C SER A 181 -3.74 -3.34 0.62
N ALA A 182 -4.98 -3.11 0.18
CA ALA A 182 -6.07 -4.07 0.29
C ALA A 182 -5.77 -5.34 -0.53
N VAL A 183 -5.28 -5.21 -1.77
CA VAL A 183 -4.85 -6.33 -2.62
C VAL A 183 -3.81 -7.21 -1.92
N MET A 184 -2.76 -6.61 -1.33
CA MET A 184 -1.76 -7.36 -0.58
C MET A 184 -2.36 -8.07 0.64
N SER A 185 -3.29 -7.40 1.32
CA SER A 185 -4.00 -7.97 2.48
C SER A 185 -4.86 -9.16 2.06
N TYR A 186 -5.64 -9.06 0.98
CA TYR A 186 -6.46 -10.16 0.46
C TYR A 186 -5.61 -11.37 0.05
N GLN A 187 -4.47 -11.14 -0.62
CA GLN A 187 -3.53 -12.21 -0.96
C GLN A 187 -2.95 -12.90 0.28
N GLN A 188 -2.65 -12.12 1.33
CA GLN A 188 -2.12 -12.66 2.57
C GLN A 188 -3.20 -13.43 3.36
N THR A 189 -4.40 -12.86 3.50
CA THR A 189 -5.54 -13.52 4.14
C THR A 189 -5.94 -14.80 3.43
N CYS A 190 -5.90 -14.83 2.09
CA CYS A 190 -6.13 -16.07 1.33
C CYS A 190 -5.13 -17.17 1.75
N ILE A 191 -3.82 -16.85 1.85
CA ILE A 191 -2.79 -17.82 2.25
C ILE A 191 -2.93 -18.25 3.71
N ASP A 192 -3.26 -17.31 4.60
CA ASP A 192 -3.43 -17.56 6.03
C ASP A 192 -4.70 -18.37 6.35
N GLY A 193 -5.66 -18.42 5.41
CA GLY A 193 -6.86 -19.25 5.53
C GLY A 193 -6.62 -20.75 5.38
N PHE A 194 -5.48 -21.17 4.83
CA PHE A 194 -5.16 -22.59 4.65
C PHE A 194 -4.40 -23.17 5.86
N PRO A 195 -4.64 -24.46 6.19
CA PRO A 195 -3.84 -25.16 7.18
C PRO A 195 -2.38 -25.29 6.72
N GLU A 196 -1.46 -25.47 7.67
CA GLU A 196 -0.05 -25.71 7.36
C GLU A 196 0.10 -26.99 6.53
N GLY A 197 0.87 -26.91 5.42
CA GLY A 197 1.07 -28.05 4.53
C GLY A 197 1.59 -27.67 3.14
N GLU A 198 1.63 -28.66 2.24
CA GLU A 198 2.09 -28.48 0.87
C GLU A 198 1.19 -27.52 0.07
N LEU A 199 -0.12 -27.58 0.29
CA LEU A 199 -1.10 -26.74 -0.40
C LEU A 199 -0.88 -25.24 -0.12
N LYS A 200 -0.64 -24.87 1.15
CA LYS A 200 -0.33 -23.50 1.57
C LYS A 200 0.97 -23.01 0.92
N SER A 201 1.99 -23.87 0.89
CA SER A 201 3.28 -23.55 0.27
C SER A 201 3.17 -23.39 -1.25
N ALA A 202 2.38 -24.24 -1.91
CA ALA A 202 2.09 -24.14 -3.34
C ALA A 202 1.36 -22.83 -3.66
N LEU A 203 0.31 -22.50 -2.89
CA LEU A 203 -0.43 -21.25 -3.04
C LEU A 203 0.45 -20.01 -2.82
N GLN A 204 1.31 -20.04 -1.79
CA GLN A 204 2.26 -18.96 -1.55
C GLN A 204 3.22 -18.77 -2.72
N LYS A 205 3.64 -19.85 -3.37
CA LYS A 205 4.48 -19.82 -4.56
C LYS A 205 3.74 -19.22 -5.76
N GLU A 206 2.50 -19.63 -6.01
CA GLU A 206 1.68 -19.09 -7.11
C GLU A 206 1.41 -17.58 -6.92
N LEU A 207 1.12 -17.13 -5.70
CA LEU A 207 0.84 -15.72 -5.40
C LEU A 207 2.09 -14.85 -5.21
N LYS A 208 3.30 -15.45 -5.17
CA LYS A 208 4.54 -14.73 -4.87
C LYS A 208 4.79 -13.58 -5.85
N ASN A 209 4.73 -13.86 -7.15
CA ASN A 209 5.00 -12.86 -8.18
C ASN A 209 4.02 -11.68 -8.07
N THR A 210 2.74 -11.97 -7.85
CA THR A 210 1.70 -10.96 -7.72
C THR A 210 1.91 -10.09 -6.48
N LYS A 211 2.31 -10.67 -5.34
CA LYS A 211 2.67 -9.91 -4.13
C LYS A 211 3.84 -8.97 -4.38
N GLU A 212 4.90 -9.48 -5.01
CA GLU A 212 6.09 -8.69 -5.35
C GLU A 212 5.74 -7.53 -6.29
N LEU A 213 4.90 -7.79 -7.31
CA LEU A 213 4.46 -6.77 -8.27
C LEU A 213 3.55 -5.71 -7.66
N THR A 214 2.64 -6.11 -6.77
CA THR A 214 1.77 -5.19 -6.03
C THR A 214 2.59 -4.29 -5.11
N SER A 215 3.57 -4.87 -4.40
CA SER A 215 4.54 -4.14 -3.57
C SER A 215 5.38 -3.16 -4.40
N ASN A 216 5.86 -3.60 -5.57
CA ASN A 216 6.57 -2.73 -6.50
C ASN A 216 5.67 -1.58 -6.98
N ALA A 217 4.41 -1.83 -7.32
CA ALA A 217 3.47 -0.78 -7.74
C ALA A 217 3.24 0.28 -6.66
N LEU A 218 3.10 -0.12 -5.39
CA LEU A 218 3.02 0.80 -4.25
C LEU A 218 4.28 1.68 -4.12
N ALA A 219 5.47 1.07 -4.21
CA ALA A 219 6.73 1.80 -4.16
C ALA A 219 6.87 2.80 -5.32
N ILE A 220 6.43 2.41 -6.52
CA ILE A 220 6.43 3.27 -7.70
C ILE A 220 5.51 4.48 -7.50
N ILE A 221 4.29 4.29 -6.99
CA ILE A 221 3.35 5.38 -6.69
C ILE A 221 3.98 6.36 -5.72
N SER A 222 4.54 5.85 -4.61
CA SER A 222 5.21 6.68 -3.61
C SER A 222 6.33 7.53 -4.22
N GLN A 223 7.14 6.95 -5.11
CA GLN A 223 8.21 7.65 -5.79
C GLN A 223 7.70 8.71 -6.78
N VAL A 224 6.71 8.36 -7.61
CA VAL A 224 6.13 9.29 -8.60
C VAL A 224 5.52 10.50 -7.89
N THR A 225 4.77 10.25 -6.81
CA THR A 225 4.15 11.29 -5.99
C THR A 225 5.21 12.16 -5.29
N SER A 226 6.28 11.56 -4.77
CA SER A 226 7.41 12.28 -4.15
C SER A 226 8.14 13.20 -5.14
N VAL A 227 8.53 12.68 -6.30
CA VAL A 227 9.24 13.46 -7.34
C VAL A 227 8.39 14.63 -7.81
N PHE A 228 7.10 14.41 -8.03
CA PHE A 228 6.20 15.47 -8.47
C PHE A 228 5.96 16.52 -7.38
N SER A 229 5.85 16.12 -6.10
CA SER A 229 5.70 17.05 -4.99
C SER A 229 6.90 17.97 -4.78
N ASN A 230 8.10 17.54 -5.20
CA ASN A 230 9.31 18.36 -5.16
C ASN A 230 9.42 19.31 -6.37
N PHE A 231 8.79 18.95 -7.49
CA PHE A 231 8.86 19.70 -8.74
C PHE A 231 7.74 20.74 -8.86
N VAL A 232 6.52 20.38 -8.47
CA VAL A 232 5.43 21.33 -8.33
C VAL A 232 5.57 21.94 -6.95
N GLN A 233 5.87 23.24 -6.92
CA GLN A 233 5.75 24.11 -5.75
C GLN A 233 4.26 24.26 -5.38
N ALA A 234 3.57 23.12 -5.25
CA ALA A 234 2.23 23.03 -4.72
C ALA A 234 2.34 23.50 -3.27
N PRO A 235 1.39 24.33 -2.80
CA PRO A 235 1.37 24.71 -1.40
C PRO A 235 1.40 23.40 -0.63
N SER A 236 2.44 23.25 0.20
CA SER A 236 2.70 22.08 1.04
C SER A 236 1.38 21.39 1.33
N ALA A 237 1.13 20.27 0.65
CA ALA A 237 0.07 19.36 1.05
C ALA A 237 0.59 18.80 2.36
N ASN A 238 0.45 19.62 3.40
CA ASN A 238 0.83 19.33 4.75
C ASN A 238 0.09 18.03 4.99
N ARG A 239 0.87 16.94 5.09
CA ARG A 239 0.39 15.70 5.64
C ARG A 239 0.05 16.08 7.09
N HIS A 240 -1.16 16.60 7.29
CA HIS A 240 -1.65 16.99 8.59
C HIS A 240 -1.67 15.68 9.36
N LEU A 241 -0.68 15.52 10.25
CA LEU A 241 -0.84 14.64 11.40
C LEU A 241 -2.24 14.89 11.95
N LEU A 242 -2.96 13.82 12.29
CA LEU A 242 -4.33 13.84 12.82
C LEU A 242 -4.42 14.85 13.98
N SER A 243 -4.62 16.11 13.64
CA SER A 243 -4.69 17.20 14.60
C SER A 243 -6.16 17.36 14.87
N THR A 244 -6.50 17.04 16.10
CA THR A 244 -7.80 17.29 16.65
C THR A 244 -8.00 18.80 16.73
N ASP A 245 -9.12 19.29 16.20
CA ASP A 245 -9.52 20.68 16.38
C ASP A 245 -9.92 20.91 17.86
N LYS A 246 -10.18 22.16 18.25
CA LYS A 246 -10.63 22.54 19.60
C LYS A 246 -11.88 21.77 20.05
N ASP A 247 -12.69 21.32 19.10
CA ASP A 247 -13.91 20.55 19.30
C ASP A 247 -13.67 19.03 19.52
N GLY A 248 -12.42 18.54 19.50
CA GLY A 248 -12.17 17.10 19.60
C GLY A 248 -12.41 16.31 18.30
N LEU A 249 -12.73 16.99 17.20
CA LEU A 249 -12.98 16.37 15.90
C LEU A 249 -11.77 16.52 14.94
N PRO A 250 -11.55 15.57 14.00
CA PRO A 250 -10.45 15.65 13.05
C PRO A 250 -10.56 16.87 12.11
N SER A 251 -9.42 17.51 11.82
CA SER A 251 -9.37 18.69 10.94
C SER A 251 -9.80 18.44 9.49
N TRP A 252 -9.73 17.20 9.00
CA TRP A 252 -10.14 16.81 7.65
C TRP A 252 -11.67 16.73 7.46
N MET A 253 -12.43 16.78 8.56
CA MET A 253 -13.87 16.69 8.56
C MET A 253 -14.52 18.05 8.27
N THR A 254 -15.37 18.12 7.24
CA THR A 254 -15.99 19.39 6.81
C THR A 254 -17.00 19.92 7.83
N HIS A 255 -17.37 21.20 7.73
CA HIS A 255 -18.38 21.77 8.62
C HIS A 255 -19.75 21.09 8.46
N GLU A 256 -20.12 20.63 7.25
CA GLU A 256 -21.34 19.85 7.05
C GLU A 256 -21.27 18.52 7.79
N ASP A 257 -20.16 17.81 7.68
CA ASP A 257 -19.94 16.52 8.35
C ASP A 257 -20.02 16.68 9.87
N ARG A 258 -19.38 17.72 10.41
CA ARG A 258 -19.45 18.06 11.85
C ARG A 258 -20.89 18.37 12.29
N ARG A 259 -21.68 19.03 11.44
CA ARG A 259 -23.10 19.33 11.71
C ARG A 259 -23.96 18.07 11.69
N MET A 260 -23.66 17.13 10.80
CA MET A 260 -24.33 15.83 10.74
C MET A 260 -24.04 14.99 11.99
N LEU A 261 -22.80 15.00 12.49
CA LEU A 261 -22.43 14.32 13.73
C LEU A 261 -23.07 14.96 14.98
N LYS A 262 -23.23 16.30 14.99
CA LYS A 262 -23.94 17.03 16.05
C LYS A 262 -25.47 16.91 15.95
N GLY A 263 -26.00 16.42 14.82
CA GLY A 263 -27.42 16.17 14.62
C GLY A 263 -27.92 15.00 15.46
N LYS A 264 -29.22 14.97 15.83
CA LYS A 264 -29.83 13.81 16.51
C LYS A 264 -29.72 12.59 15.59
N SER A 265 -28.70 11.75 15.79
CA SER A 265 -28.53 10.50 15.05
C SER A 265 -29.69 9.57 15.37
N GLN A 266 -30.37 9.10 14.33
CA GLN A 266 -31.39 8.06 14.46
C GLN A 266 -30.67 6.76 14.84
N LYS A 267 -31.14 6.06 15.88
CA LYS A 267 -30.60 4.74 16.25
C LYS A 267 -30.94 3.76 15.12
N THR A 268 -30.04 3.60 14.15
CA THR A 268 -30.28 2.72 13.00
C THR A 268 -29.19 1.67 12.93
N HIS A 269 -29.61 0.41 12.98
CA HIS A 269 -28.75 -0.73 12.71
C HIS A 269 -28.24 -0.65 11.26
N PRO A 270 -27.00 -1.09 10.96
CA PRO A 270 -26.50 -1.15 9.58
C PRO A 270 -27.43 -1.87 8.59
N GLN A 271 -28.22 -2.85 9.05
CA GLN A 271 -29.21 -3.56 8.22
C GLN A 271 -30.42 -2.70 7.80
N SER A 272 -30.62 -1.54 8.41
CA SER A 272 -31.71 -0.61 8.09
C SER A 272 -31.35 0.35 6.95
N MET A 273 -30.14 0.25 6.38
CA MET A 273 -29.70 1.12 5.30
C MET A 273 -30.36 0.75 3.97
N PRO A 274 -30.96 1.70 3.23
CA PRO A 274 -31.45 1.43 1.88
C PRO A 274 -30.28 1.11 0.94
N PRO A 275 -30.42 0.12 0.03
CA PRO A 275 -29.33 -0.36 -0.83
C PRO A 275 -28.80 0.67 -1.83
N LYS A 276 -29.46 1.82 -1.97
CA LYS A 276 -28.97 2.99 -2.71
C LYS A 276 -29.17 4.23 -1.86
N TYR A 277 -28.11 4.68 -1.20
CA TYR A 277 -28.07 5.96 -0.52
C TYR A 277 -27.06 6.86 -1.23
N ALA A 278 -27.52 8.02 -1.74
CA ALA A 278 -26.68 8.92 -2.52
C ALA A 278 -25.74 9.80 -1.66
N GLY A 279 -26.01 9.88 -0.35
CA GLY A 279 -25.21 10.66 0.60
C GLY A 279 -24.24 9.82 1.43
N ARG A 280 -23.63 10.43 2.44
CA ARG A 280 -22.89 9.70 3.49
C ARG A 280 -23.87 9.20 4.55
N TYR A 281 -23.88 7.89 4.78
CA TYR A 281 -24.72 7.28 5.82
C TYR A 281 -23.91 7.17 7.10
N ILE A 282 -24.32 7.91 8.14
CA ILE A 282 -23.57 8.00 9.39
C ILE A 282 -24.28 7.17 10.46
N ILE A 283 -23.58 6.14 10.96
CA ILE A 283 -24.02 5.28 12.05
C ILE A 283 -23.30 5.71 13.32
N TYR A 284 -24.06 6.23 14.27
CA TYR A 284 -23.56 6.56 15.61
C TYR A 284 -23.89 5.43 16.59
N VAL A 285 -22.85 4.82 17.14
CA VAL A 285 -22.96 3.74 18.12
C VAL A 285 -22.69 4.32 19.50
N LYS A 286 -23.68 4.26 20.39
CA LYS A 286 -23.56 4.81 21.75
C LYS A 286 -22.59 3.99 22.60
N GLU A 287 -22.18 4.53 23.74
CA GLU A 287 -21.47 3.75 24.76
C GLU A 287 -22.30 2.51 25.17
N GLY A 288 -21.63 1.36 25.23
CA GLY A 288 -22.25 0.06 25.43
C GLY A 288 -21.40 -1.09 24.90
N VAL A 289 -21.71 -2.29 25.38
CA VAL A 289 -21.18 -3.55 24.85
C VAL A 289 -22.25 -4.17 23.96
N TYR A 290 -21.93 -4.37 22.69
CA TYR A 290 -22.82 -4.90 21.66
C TYR A 290 -22.31 -6.27 21.24
N GLU A 291 -23.09 -7.31 21.50
CA GLU A 291 -22.77 -8.67 21.05
C GLU A 291 -23.47 -8.92 19.70
N GLU A 292 -22.85 -8.44 18.62
CA GLU A 292 -23.41 -8.50 17.28
C GLU A 292 -22.34 -8.66 16.20
N TYR A 293 -22.76 -9.22 15.05
CA TYR A 293 -21.93 -9.33 13.85
C TYR A 293 -22.38 -8.31 12.81
N VAL A 294 -21.56 -7.29 12.61
CA VAL A 294 -21.85 -6.24 11.62
C VAL A 294 -21.14 -6.55 10.31
N THR A 295 -21.94 -6.82 9.28
CA THR A 295 -21.46 -7.01 7.91
C THR A 295 -21.85 -5.81 7.06
N VAL A 296 -20.87 -5.17 6.43
CA VAL A 296 -21.07 -4.12 5.44
C VAL A 296 -20.83 -4.70 4.05
N THR A 297 -21.84 -4.61 3.18
CA THR A 297 -21.71 -5.12 1.81
C THR A 297 -21.20 -4.05 0.85
N LYS A 298 -20.61 -4.45 -0.28
CA LYS A 298 -20.19 -3.50 -1.35
C LYS A 298 -21.32 -2.61 -1.87
N LYS A 299 -22.60 -3.00 -1.68
CA LYS A 299 -23.76 -2.18 -2.05
C LYS A 299 -23.94 -0.98 -1.12
N MET A 300 -23.46 -1.08 0.12
CA MET A 300 -23.51 -0.03 1.13
C MET A 300 -22.35 0.93 0.94
N VAL A 301 -22.45 1.80 -0.07
CA VAL A 301 -21.47 2.85 -0.33
C VAL A 301 -21.59 4.01 0.66
N ASN A 302 -20.45 4.63 1.00
CA ASN A 302 -20.34 5.82 1.86
C ASN A 302 -20.90 5.67 3.28
N VAL A 303 -20.70 4.50 3.91
CA VAL A 303 -21.03 4.30 5.33
C VAL A 303 -19.90 4.81 6.21
N THR A 304 -20.23 5.59 7.22
CA THR A 304 -19.31 6.02 8.27
C THR A 304 -19.88 5.61 9.61
N MET A 305 -19.15 4.78 10.34
CA MET A 305 -19.52 4.37 11.69
C MET A 305 -18.57 5.01 12.70
N TYR A 306 -19.11 5.55 13.79
CA TYR A 306 -18.32 6.09 14.90
C TYR A 306 -19.02 5.83 16.23
N GLY A 307 -18.23 5.73 17.31
CA GLY A 307 -18.76 5.53 18.66
C GLY A 307 -18.17 6.49 19.68
N ASP A 308 -18.62 6.37 20.93
CA ASP A 308 -18.26 7.27 22.05
C ASP A 308 -16.82 7.10 22.56
N GLY A 309 -16.09 6.12 22.03
CA GLY A 309 -14.67 5.91 22.28
C GLY A 309 -14.31 4.42 22.32
N SER A 310 -13.03 4.11 22.09
CA SER A 310 -12.53 2.72 22.04
C SER A 310 -12.70 1.94 23.35
N GLN A 311 -12.82 2.62 24.48
CA GLN A 311 -13.06 2.01 25.80
C GLN A 311 -14.54 2.06 26.24
N LYS A 312 -15.41 2.71 25.47
CA LYS A 312 -16.82 2.93 25.82
C LYS A 312 -17.79 2.18 24.92
N THR A 313 -17.48 2.11 23.64
CA THR A 313 -18.27 1.40 22.64
C THR A 313 -17.48 0.16 22.24
N ILE A 314 -17.96 -1.01 22.64
CA ILE A 314 -17.29 -2.29 22.38
C ILE A 314 -18.25 -3.18 21.60
N VAL A 315 -17.84 -3.61 20.40
CA VAL A 315 -18.54 -4.65 19.64
C VAL A 315 -17.80 -5.97 19.86
N THR A 316 -18.51 -6.99 20.33
CA THR A 316 -17.97 -8.29 20.74
C THR A 316 -18.72 -9.43 20.05
N GLY A 317 -18.13 -10.63 20.06
CA GLY A 317 -18.70 -11.84 19.48
C GLY A 317 -17.90 -13.08 19.87
N ASN A 318 -18.49 -14.25 19.68
CA ASN A 318 -18.02 -15.56 20.16
C ASN A 318 -17.63 -16.58 19.06
N LYS A 319 -17.88 -16.28 17.77
CA LYS A 319 -17.45 -17.08 16.61
C LYS A 319 -15.95 -17.35 16.64
N ASN A 320 -15.57 -18.61 16.49
CA ASN A 320 -14.18 -19.05 16.49
C ASN A 320 -13.98 -20.26 15.58
N ASN A 321 -12.71 -20.55 15.28
CA ASN A 321 -12.35 -21.63 14.36
C ASN A 321 -12.49 -23.04 14.95
N VAL A 322 -12.37 -23.17 16.27
CA VAL A 322 -12.52 -24.45 16.97
C VAL A 322 -13.96 -24.96 16.85
N ASP A 323 -14.94 -24.05 16.85
CA ASP A 323 -16.37 -24.34 16.69
C ASP A 323 -16.79 -24.53 15.21
N GLY A 324 -15.83 -24.60 14.28
CA GLY A 324 -16.08 -24.86 12.87
C GLY A 324 -16.35 -23.63 11.99
N VAL A 325 -16.24 -22.41 12.54
CA VAL A 325 -16.34 -21.17 11.74
C VAL A 325 -14.99 -20.87 11.08
N ARG A 326 -14.97 -20.59 9.78
CA ARG A 326 -13.71 -20.24 9.09
C ARG A 326 -13.13 -18.95 9.67
N THR A 327 -11.80 -18.88 9.82
CA THR A 327 -11.08 -17.73 10.42
C THR A 327 -11.54 -16.39 9.84
N PHE A 328 -11.70 -16.32 8.52
CA PHE A 328 -12.16 -15.12 7.81
C PHE A 328 -13.57 -14.65 8.25
N GLN A 329 -14.43 -15.58 8.67
CA GLN A 329 -15.82 -15.32 9.06
C GLN A 329 -16.01 -15.09 10.56
N THR A 330 -14.93 -15.12 11.35
CA THR A 330 -14.99 -14.91 12.81
C THR A 330 -15.06 -13.44 13.22
N ALA A 331 -14.72 -12.52 12.31
CA ALA A 331 -14.67 -11.09 12.60
C ALA A 331 -16.05 -10.53 13.02
N THR A 332 -16.07 -9.77 14.12
CA THR A 332 -17.29 -9.07 14.60
C THR A 332 -17.70 -7.93 13.68
N PHE A 333 -16.74 -7.34 12.97
CA PHE A 333 -16.95 -6.35 11.93
C PHE A 333 -16.24 -6.77 10.65
N GLY A 334 -16.98 -6.92 9.57
CA GLY A 334 -16.44 -7.35 8.28
C GLY A 334 -17.08 -6.62 7.10
N MET A 335 -16.27 -6.32 6.09
CA MET A 335 -16.76 -5.91 4.79
C MET A 335 -16.66 -7.11 3.86
N PHE A 336 -17.81 -7.64 3.45
CA PHE A 336 -17.86 -8.84 2.61
C PHE A 336 -18.64 -8.57 1.31
N THR A 337 -18.30 -9.28 0.25
CA THR A 337 -19.12 -9.30 -0.96
C THR A 337 -20.40 -10.09 -0.74
N ASN A 338 -21.42 -9.85 -1.59
CA ASN A 338 -22.73 -10.49 -1.46
C ASN A 338 -22.66 -12.03 -1.39
N LYS A 339 -21.58 -12.65 -1.90
CA LYS A 339 -21.40 -14.11 -1.92
C LYS A 339 -21.23 -14.72 -0.52
N HIS A 340 -20.73 -13.96 0.45
CA HIS A 340 -20.64 -14.42 1.85
C HIS A 340 -21.91 -14.13 2.67
N GLU A 341 -22.81 -13.28 2.18
CA GLU A 341 -24.09 -12.99 2.84
C GLU A 341 -24.96 -14.26 2.88
N GLU A 342 -25.03 -15.00 1.78
CA GLU A 342 -25.73 -16.29 1.70
C GLU A 342 -25.14 -17.36 2.65
N LEU A 343 -23.83 -17.34 2.88
CA LEU A 343 -23.17 -18.30 3.79
C LEU A 343 -23.29 -17.90 5.27
N SER A 344 -23.40 -16.60 5.56
CA SER A 344 -23.62 -16.11 6.93
C SER A 344 -25.10 -16.07 7.33
N SER A 345 -26.04 -16.09 6.38
CA SER A 345 -27.48 -16.13 6.63
C SER A 345 -28.04 -17.54 6.83
N THR A 346 -27.20 -18.57 6.74
CA THR A 346 -27.61 -19.97 6.80
C THR A 346 -27.02 -20.65 8.03
N PHE A 347 -27.38 -20.19 9.24
CA PHE A 347 -27.41 -20.97 10.50
C PHE A 347 -28.34 -20.30 11.51
#